data_AF-A0A1G2I1F3-F1
#
_entry.id   AF-A0A1G2I1F3-F1
#
_cell.length_a   1.000
_cell.length_b   1.000
_cell.length_c   1.000
_cell.angle_alpha   90.00
_cell.angle_beta   90.00
_cell.angle_gamma   90.00
#
_symmetry.space_group_name_H-M   'P 1'
#
loop_
_entity.id
_entity.type
_entity.pdbx_description
1 polymer ?
#
loop_
_entity_poly.entity_id
_entity_poly.type
_entity_poly.pdbx_seq_one_letter_code
_entity_poly.pdbx_strand_id
1 'polypeptide(L)'
;MKELFKKQNEKTVKNLNATSVDKDGLYYDAMECLESGKSGVERAETLLQEALNIDADYVQTHIGFAHMYGASGNKKKAEEAIKEAYEMTLKAFPKWPRRLEWGFLENRAYLRALQYRADLYWDDDENDEAIKIFRLLLKLNPNDNQGVRYEIAGLYAGINGKEVSRMFDEGNMKQDWSKLQKLVKDQNNKHHFWKEPKYD
;
A
#
# COMPACT_ATOMS: atom_id res chain seq x y z
N MET A 1 -15.61 7.72 17.68
CA MET A 1 -14.18 7.90 17.33
C MET A 1 -13.34 8.23 18.57
N LYS A 2 -13.60 9.32 19.29
CA LYS A 2 -12.88 9.67 20.54
C LYS A 2 -12.91 8.59 21.63
N GLU A 3 -13.99 7.81 21.75
CA GLU A 3 -14.08 6.73 22.76
C GLU A 3 -13.30 5.45 22.40
N LEU A 4 -13.11 5.17 21.11
CA LEU A 4 -12.27 4.06 20.65
C LEU A 4 -10.79 4.39 20.92
N PHE A 5 -10.36 5.62 20.63
CA PHE A 5 -9.03 6.11 20.95
C PHE A 5 -8.76 6.20 22.46
N LYS A 6 -9.78 6.55 23.27
CA LYS A 6 -9.64 6.63 24.74
C LYS A 6 -9.48 5.25 25.39
N LYS A 7 -10.22 4.23 24.92
CA LYS A 7 -10.08 2.84 25.39
C LYS A 7 -8.77 2.18 24.96
N GLN A 8 -8.20 2.58 23.82
CA GLN A 8 -6.85 2.17 23.42
C GLN A 8 -5.79 2.75 24.37
N ASN A 9 -5.86 4.05 24.66
CA ASN A 9 -4.90 4.70 25.57
C ASN A 9 -4.92 4.13 26.99
N GLU A 10 -6.09 3.73 27.53
CA GLU A 10 -6.16 3.10 28.86
C GLU A 10 -5.58 1.67 28.89
N LYS A 11 -5.56 0.96 27.76
CA LYS A 11 -4.86 -0.33 27.63
C LYS A 11 -3.35 -0.15 27.49
N THR A 12 -2.91 0.89 26.77
CA THR A 12 -1.48 1.15 26.50
C THR A 12 -0.68 1.47 27.77
N VAL A 13 -1.30 2.10 28.77
CA VAL A 13 -0.59 2.52 30.00
C VAL A 13 -0.32 1.35 30.97
N LYS A 14 -0.97 0.18 30.80
CA LYS A 14 -0.82 -0.95 31.74
C LYS A 14 0.30 -1.94 31.42
N ASN A 15 1.03 -1.80 30.32
CA ASN A 15 2.00 -2.82 29.87
C ASN A 15 3.44 -2.32 29.71
N LEU A 16 3.92 -1.49 30.64
CA LEU A 16 5.29 -0.96 30.64
C LEU A 16 6.36 -1.91 31.19
N ASN A 17 6.09 -3.22 31.34
CA ASN A 17 7.06 -4.18 31.90
C ASN A 17 7.00 -5.59 31.26
N ALA A 18 7.08 -5.64 29.93
CA ALA A 18 7.57 -6.81 29.21
C ALA A 18 8.26 -6.33 27.93
N THR A 19 9.46 -6.81 27.64
CA THR A 19 10.02 -6.80 26.27
C THR A 19 9.18 -7.74 25.43
N SER A 20 7.95 -7.34 25.10
CA SER A 20 7.10 -8.03 24.14
C SER A 20 7.58 -7.61 22.76
N VAL A 21 8.01 -8.59 21.97
CA VAL A 21 8.27 -8.40 20.54
C VAL A 21 7.02 -7.75 19.93
N ASP A 22 7.20 -6.59 19.31
CA ASP A 22 6.13 -5.82 18.69
C ASP A 22 5.97 -6.22 17.22
N LYS A 23 4.74 -6.48 16.79
CA LYS A 23 4.44 -6.94 15.42
C LYS A 23 4.81 -5.90 14.36
N ASP A 24 4.76 -4.61 14.72
CA ASP A 24 5.22 -3.53 13.84
C ASP A 24 6.74 -3.60 13.64
N GLY A 25 7.50 -3.76 14.73
CA GLY A 25 8.95 -3.98 14.68
C GLY A 25 9.32 -5.18 13.81
N LEU A 26 8.68 -6.33 14.04
CA LEU A 26 8.89 -7.53 13.22
C LEU A 26 8.63 -7.30 11.74
N TYR A 27 7.56 -6.57 11.39
CA TYR A 27 7.28 -6.22 10.00
C TYR A 27 8.41 -5.37 9.40
N TYR A 28 8.85 -4.31 10.09
CA TYR A 28 9.89 -3.42 9.55
C TYR A 28 11.23 -4.12 9.42
N ASP A 29 11.62 -4.95 10.40
CA ASP A 29 12.81 -5.79 10.33
C ASP A 29 12.73 -6.77 9.14
N ALA A 30 11.55 -7.33 8.88
CA ALA A 30 11.33 -8.19 7.72
C ALA A 30 11.48 -7.41 6.40
N MET A 31 10.98 -6.17 6.34
CA MET A 31 11.13 -5.34 5.13
C MET A 31 12.59 -4.95 4.88
N GLU A 32 13.35 -4.65 5.95
CA GLU A 32 14.80 -4.38 5.85
C GLU A 32 15.56 -5.60 5.31
N CYS A 33 15.22 -6.81 5.78
CA CYS A 33 15.82 -8.04 5.25
C CYS A 33 15.62 -8.16 3.72
N LEU A 34 14.43 -7.80 3.23
CA LEU A 34 14.08 -7.88 1.81
C LEU A 34 14.79 -6.84 0.92
N GLU A 35 15.40 -5.79 1.48
CA GLU A 35 16.19 -4.83 0.70
C GLU A 35 17.39 -5.50 0.02
N SER A 36 17.92 -6.57 0.62
CA SER A 36 18.98 -7.40 0.02
C SER A 36 18.46 -8.41 -1.02
N GLY A 37 17.17 -8.35 -1.36
CA GLY A 37 16.52 -9.28 -2.27
C GLY A 37 16.41 -10.69 -1.69
N LYS A 38 16.77 -11.71 -2.50
CA LYS A 38 16.56 -13.13 -2.15
C LYS A 38 17.28 -13.58 -0.89
N SER A 39 18.41 -12.97 -0.52
CA SER A 39 19.21 -13.38 0.64
C SER A 39 18.50 -13.14 1.98
N GLY A 40 17.57 -12.19 2.04
CA GLY A 40 16.82 -11.90 3.26
C GLY A 40 15.47 -12.60 3.38
N VAL A 41 15.05 -13.37 2.37
CA VAL A 41 13.70 -13.97 2.31
C VAL A 41 13.45 -14.91 3.49
N GLU A 42 14.38 -15.79 3.82
CA GLU A 42 14.22 -16.76 4.92
C GLU A 42 14.05 -16.07 6.29
N ARG A 43 14.84 -15.01 6.53
CA ARG A 43 14.74 -14.22 7.75
C ARG A 43 13.44 -13.43 7.79
N ALA A 44 13.05 -12.81 6.67
CA ALA A 44 11.79 -12.09 6.55
C ALA A 44 10.59 -13.01 6.79
N GLU A 45 10.61 -14.24 6.27
CA GLU A 45 9.54 -15.23 6.49
C GLU A 45 9.37 -15.55 7.97
N THR A 46 10.49 -15.77 8.68
CA THR A 46 10.47 -16.04 10.13
C THR A 46 9.84 -14.87 10.89
N LEU A 47 10.28 -13.65 10.61
CA LEU A 47 9.79 -12.44 11.28
C LEU A 47 8.30 -12.19 11.01
N LEU A 48 7.86 -12.37 9.76
CA LEU A 48 6.45 -12.22 9.38
C LEU A 48 5.58 -13.31 10.00
N GLN A 49 6.08 -14.54 10.11
CA GLN A 49 5.36 -15.61 10.78
C GLN A 49 5.21 -15.35 12.29
N GLU A 50 6.23 -14.79 12.93
CA GLU A 50 6.13 -14.30 14.31
C GLU A 50 5.11 -13.18 14.45
N ALA A 51 5.09 -12.20 13.53
CA ALA A 51 4.11 -11.12 13.53
C ALA A 51 2.67 -11.64 13.37
N LEU A 52 2.48 -12.63 12.50
CA LEU A 52 1.19 -13.29 12.29
C LEU A 52 0.71 -14.03 13.55
N ASN A 53 1.62 -14.66 14.28
CA ASN A 53 1.29 -15.36 15.53
C ASN A 53 0.87 -14.39 16.65
N ILE A 54 1.35 -13.14 16.62
CA ILE A 54 0.95 -12.09 17.57
C ILE A 54 -0.45 -11.59 17.23
N ASP A 55 -0.71 -11.31 15.95
CA ASP A 55 -2.01 -10.82 15.48
C ASP A 55 -2.29 -11.27 14.03
N ALA A 56 -3.12 -12.29 13.90
CA ALA A 56 -3.54 -12.83 12.62
C ALA A 56 -4.45 -11.87 11.82
N ASP A 57 -5.09 -10.89 12.47
CA ASP A 57 -5.90 -9.88 11.81
C ASP A 57 -5.06 -8.64 11.39
N TYR A 58 -3.72 -8.72 11.48
CA TYR A 58 -2.83 -7.60 11.15
C TYR A 58 -2.52 -7.51 9.65
N VAL A 59 -3.27 -6.66 8.92
CA VAL A 59 -3.14 -6.45 7.46
C VAL A 59 -1.70 -6.22 7.01
N GLN A 60 -0.91 -5.48 7.78
CA GLN A 60 0.47 -5.15 7.44
C GLN A 60 1.36 -6.40 7.31
N THR A 61 1.10 -7.46 8.09
CA THR A 61 1.80 -8.74 7.98
C THR A 61 1.56 -9.39 6.62
N HIS A 62 0.33 -9.40 6.12
CA HIS A 62 -0.01 -9.96 4.80
C HIS A 62 0.57 -9.12 3.65
N ILE A 63 0.65 -7.79 3.83
CA ILE A 63 1.44 -6.92 2.93
C ILE A 63 2.91 -7.34 2.91
N GLY A 64 3.48 -7.65 4.08
CA GLY A 64 4.84 -8.16 4.18
C GLY A 64 5.03 -9.49 3.45
N PHE A 65 4.10 -10.44 3.61
CA PHE A 65 4.13 -11.72 2.88
C PHE A 65 4.03 -11.51 1.37
N ALA A 66 3.16 -10.62 0.90
CA ALA A 66 3.07 -10.28 -0.52
C ALA A 66 4.43 -9.80 -1.07
N HIS A 67 5.11 -8.92 -0.35
CA HIS A 67 6.42 -8.39 -0.74
C HIS A 67 7.50 -9.48 -0.75
N MET A 68 7.54 -10.31 0.29
CA MET A 68 8.47 -11.44 0.42
C MET A 68 8.28 -12.49 -0.70
N TYR A 69 7.03 -12.85 -0.99
CA TYR A 69 6.72 -13.78 -2.08
C TYR A 69 7.05 -13.18 -3.45
N GLY A 70 6.85 -11.88 -3.64
CA GLY A 70 7.32 -11.16 -4.82
C GLY A 70 8.84 -11.25 -5.00
N ALA A 71 9.60 -10.94 -3.93
CA ALA A 71 11.08 -10.98 -3.95
C ALA A 71 11.65 -12.39 -4.22
N SER A 72 10.97 -13.43 -3.76
CA SER A 72 11.34 -14.83 -4.04
C SER A 72 10.86 -15.34 -5.41
N GLY A 73 10.04 -14.57 -6.13
CA GLY A 73 9.48 -14.93 -7.43
C GLY A 73 8.22 -15.82 -7.37
N ASN A 74 7.66 -16.03 -6.17
CA ASN A 74 6.45 -16.81 -5.98
C ASN A 74 5.19 -15.96 -6.20
N LYS A 75 4.90 -15.64 -7.46
CA LYS A 75 3.79 -14.76 -7.86
C LYS A 75 2.44 -15.20 -7.30
N LYS A 76 2.13 -16.50 -7.37
CA LYS A 76 0.86 -17.05 -6.89
C LYS A 76 0.64 -16.76 -5.41
N LYS A 77 1.65 -17.01 -4.56
CA LYS A 77 1.52 -16.71 -3.13
C LYS A 77 1.49 -15.22 -2.84
N ALA A 78 2.18 -14.40 -3.65
CA ALA A 78 2.09 -12.95 -3.53
C ALA A 78 0.66 -12.46 -3.80
N GLU A 79 0.03 -12.95 -4.87
CA GLU A 79 -1.36 -12.64 -5.20
C GLU A 79 -2.34 -13.09 -4.12
N GLU A 80 -2.16 -14.28 -3.55
CA GLU A 80 -2.96 -14.80 -2.44
C GLU A 80 -2.87 -13.87 -1.21
N ALA A 81 -1.65 -13.46 -0.83
CA ALA A 81 -1.43 -12.55 0.29
C ALA A 81 -2.03 -11.14 0.04
N ILE A 82 -1.98 -10.64 -1.21
CA ILE A 82 -2.62 -9.37 -1.59
C ILE A 82 -4.14 -9.48 -1.45
N LYS A 83 -4.74 -10.58 -1.92
CA LYS A 83 -6.20 -10.81 -1.82
C LYS A 83 -6.64 -10.86 -0.36
N GLU A 84 -5.90 -11.58 0.48
CA GLU A 84 -6.17 -11.65 1.92
C GLU A 84 -6.07 -10.28 2.60
N ALA A 85 -4.99 -9.53 2.37
CA ALA A 85 -4.83 -8.17 2.89
C ALA A 85 -5.97 -7.24 2.46
N TYR A 86 -6.42 -7.37 1.21
CA TYR A 86 -7.54 -6.60 0.66
C TYR A 86 -8.87 -6.97 1.34
N GLU A 87 -9.18 -8.25 1.51
CA GLU A 87 -10.39 -8.72 2.18
C GLU A 87 -10.45 -8.26 3.64
N MET A 88 -9.34 -8.36 4.37
CA MET A 88 -9.21 -7.84 5.73
C MET A 88 -9.44 -6.33 5.77
N THR A 89 -8.92 -5.61 4.77
CA THR A 89 -9.12 -4.17 4.62
C THR A 89 -10.60 -3.82 4.40
N LEU A 90 -11.32 -4.56 3.56
CA LEU A 90 -12.77 -4.39 3.38
C LEU A 90 -13.55 -4.68 4.68
N LYS A 91 -13.14 -5.70 5.43
CA LYS A 91 -13.75 -6.05 6.73
C LYS A 91 -13.51 -4.97 7.78
N ALA A 92 -12.33 -4.34 7.79
CA ALA A 92 -12.01 -3.23 8.69
C ALA A 92 -12.81 -1.95 8.36
N PHE A 93 -13.16 -1.76 7.08
CA PHE A 93 -13.90 -0.61 6.59
C PHE A 93 -15.18 -1.01 5.84
N PRO A 94 -16.21 -1.56 6.53
CA PRO A 94 -17.50 -1.85 5.91
C PRO A 94 -18.17 -0.58 5.35
N LYS A 95 -17.76 0.59 5.87
CA LYS A 95 -18.00 1.89 5.27
C LYS A 95 -16.71 2.70 5.30
N TRP A 96 -16.29 3.17 4.12
CA TRP A 96 -15.11 4.01 4.01
C TRP A 96 -15.23 5.32 4.80
N PRO A 97 -14.18 5.74 5.52
CA PRO A 97 -14.14 7.06 6.11
C PRO A 97 -14.06 8.13 5.01
N ARG A 98 -14.25 9.39 5.39
CA ARG A 98 -14.07 10.51 4.45
C ARG A 98 -12.63 10.57 3.94
N ARG A 99 -11.66 10.29 4.82
CA ARG A 99 -10.22 10.29 4.54
C ARG A 99 -9.54 9.17 5.30
N LEU A 100 -8.46 8.67 4.72
CA LEU A 100 -7.51 7.74 5.28
C LEU A 100 -6.13 8.24 4.82
N GLU A 101 -5.60 9.24 5.53
CA GLU A 101 -4.41 9.97 5.09
C GLU A 101 -3.14 9.13 5.32
N TRP A 102 -2.23 9.13 4.34
CA TRP A 102 -0.98 8.36 4.39
C TRP A 102 -0.04 8.73 5.53
N GLY A 103 -0.16 9.96 6.05
CA GLY A 103 0.67 10.46 7.14
C GLY A 103 0.51 9.68 8.45
N PHE A 104 -0.64 9.02 8.66
CA PHE A 104 -0.85 8.13 9.80
C PHE A 104 -0.34 6.73 9.45
N LEU A 105 0.63 6.21 10.22
CA LEU A 105 1.30 4.95 9.91
C LEU A 105 0.32 3.78 9.85
N GLU A 106 -0.67 3.80 10.73
CA GLU A 106 -1.72 2.79 10.88
C GLU A 106 -2.60 2.66 9.63
N ASN A 107 -2.66 3.71 8.80
CA ASN A 107 -3.44 3.72 7.56
C ASN A 107 -2.72 3.01 6.40
N ARG A 108 -1.38 2.95 6.45
CA ARG A 108 -0.58 2.58 5.28
C ARG A 108 -0.82 1.15 4.82
N ALA A 109 -1.03 0.22 5.75
CA ALA A 109 -1.32 -1.18 5.43
C ALA A 109 -2.56 -1.32 4.53
N TYR A 110 -3.66 -0.66 4.93
CA TYR A 110 -4.92 -0.68 4.20
C TYR A 110 -4.80 -0.01 2.83
N LEU A 111 -4.11 1.13 2.78
CA LEU A 111 -3.87 1.85 1.53
C LEU A 111 -2.99 1.06 0.56
N ARG A 112 -1.98 0.33 1.05
CA ARG A 112 -1.17 -0.59 0.23
C ARG A 112 -1.99 -1.78 -0.24
N ALA A 113 -2.81 -2.38 0.62
CA ALA A 113 -3.68 -3.50 0.24
C ALA A 113 -4.63 -3.14 -0.91
N LEU A 114 -5.23 -1.95 -0.84
CA LEU A 114 -6.03 -1.40 -1.94
C LEU A 114 -5.19 -1.24 -3.21
N GLN A 115 -4.01 -0.61 -3.12
CA GLN A 115 -3.16 -0.36 -4.28
C GLN A 115 -2.71 -1.67 -4.94
N TYR A 116 -2.16 -2.60 -4.18
CA TYR A 116 -1.71 -3.89 -4.71
C TYR A 116 -2.86 -4.67 -5.36
N ARG A 117 -4.08 -4.60 -4.80
CA ARG A 117 -5.23 -5.24 -5.42
C ARG A 117 -5.60 -4.58 -6.76
N ALA A 118 -5.49 -3.26 -6.85
CA ALA A 118 -5.72 -2.51 -8.08
C ALA A 118 -4.66 -2.82 -9.14
N ASP A 119 -3.40 -2.94 -8.74
CA ASP A 119 -2.29 -3.31 -9.62
C ASP A 119 -2.51 -4.72 -10.20
N LEU A 120 -2.97 -5.68 -9.38
CA LEU A 120 -3.35 -7.01 -9.89
C LEU A 120 -4.49 -6.96 -10.90
N TYR A 121 -5.55 -6.19 -10.62
CA TYR A 121 -6.64 -6.01 -11.58
C TYR A 121 -6.13 -5.40 -12.90
N TRP A 122 -5.19 -4.48 -12.83
CA TRP A 122 -4.62 -3.86 -14.01
C TRP A 122 -3.73 -4.82 -14.81
N ASP A 123 -2.90 -5.61 -14.13
CA ASP A 123 -2.08 -6.67 -14.75
C ASP A 123 -2.93 -7.77 -15.42
N ASP A 124 -4.14 -8.00 -14.90
CA ASP A 124 -5.13 -8.95 -15.43
C ASP A 124 -6.07 -8.33 -16.50
N ASP A 125 -5.78 -7.12 -16.99
CA ASP A 125 -6.61 -6.35 -17.94
C ASP A 125 -8.03 -6.00 -17.44
N GLU A 126 -8.32 -6.19 -16.16
CA GLU A 126 -9.56 -5.79 -15.47
C GLU A 126 -9.55 -4.29 -15.10
N ASN A 127 -9.33 -3.46 -16.12
CA ASN A 127 -9.08 -2.02 -16.00
C ASN A 127 -10.18 -1.25 -15.23
N ASP A 128 -11.45 -1.63 -15.38
CA ASP A 128 -12.56 -0.96 -14.70
C ASP A 128 -12.50 -1.17 -13.17
N GLU A 129 -12.09 -2.35 -12.71
CA GLU A 129 -11.95 -2.63 -11.28
C GLU A 129 -10.73 -1.92 -10.69
N ALA A 130 -9.61 -1.91 -11.42
CA ALA A 130 -8.43 -1.13 -11.05
C ALA A 130 -8.76 0.37 -10.91
N ILE A 131 -9.45 0.96 -11.90
CA ILE A 131 -9.87 2.37 -11.87
C ILE A 131 -10.75 2.68 -10.64
N LYS A 132 -11.70 1.80 -10.31
CA LYS A 132 -12.57 2.00 -9.13
C LYS A 132 -11.74 2.12 -7.85
N ILE A 133 -10.75 1.24 -7.67
CA ILE A 133 -9.89 1.25 -6.48
C ILE A 133 -8.94 2.45 -6.49
N PHE A 134 -8.32 2.79 -7.64
CA PHE A 134 -7.46 3.96 -7.72
C PHE A 134 -8.22 5.27 -7.42
N ARG A 135 -9.45 5.42 -7.93
CA ARG A 135 -10.30 6.57 -7.58
C ARG A 135 -10.66 6.60 -6.10
N LEU A 136 -10.91 5.43 -5.49
CA LEU A 136 -11.14 5.32 -4.06
C LEU A 136 -9.90 5.76 -3.26
N LEU A 137 -8.70 5.29 -3.64
CA LEU A 137 -7.44 5.67 -3.03
C LEU A 137 -7.22 7.18 -3.07
N LEU A 138 -7.43 7.83 -4.21
CA LEU A 138 -7.30 9.28 -4.35
C LEU A 138 -8.33 10.07 -3.55
N LYS A 139 -9.51 9.48 -3.30
CA LYS A 139 -10.53 10.08 -2.42
C LYS A 139 -10.13 9.96 -0.94
N LEU A 140 -9.63 8.80 -0.54
CA LEU A 140 -9.20 8.52 0.83
C LEU A 140 -7.94 9.30 1.21
N ASN A 141 -6.97 9.33 0.30
CA ASN A 141 -5.66 9.92 0.46
C ASN A 141 -5.44 11.02 -0.61
N PRO A 142 -6.09 12.19 -0.48
CA PRO A 142 -6.08 13.24 -1.52
C PRO A 142 -4.69 13.82 -1.80
N ASN A 143 -3.79 13.78 -0.81
CA ASN A 143 -2.39 14.20 -0.97
C ASN A 143 -1.58 13.24 -1.84
N ASP A 144 -2.12 12.04 -2.07
CA ASP A 144 -1.55 11.00 -2.93
C ASP A 144 -0.04 10.80 -2.72
N ASN A 145 0.34 10.64 -1.45
CA ASN A 145 1.71 10.34 -1.07
C ASN A 145 2.18 8.96 -1.60
N GLN A 146 1.24 8.10 -2.03
CA GLN A 146 1.53 6.81 -2.66
C GLN A 146 1.89 6.92 -4.14
N GLY A 147 1.52 8.02 -4.80
CA GLY A 147 1.72 8.17 -6.25
C GLY A 147 0.67 7.48 -7.12
N VAL A 148 -0.50 7.15 -6.57
CA VAL A 148 -1.61 6.49 -7.29
C VAL A 148 -2.08 7.32 -8.49
N ARG A 149 -1.92 8.65 -8.47
CA ARG A 149 -2.25 9.52 -9.60
C ARG A 149 -1.47 9.16 -10.86
N TYR A 150 -0.24 8.66 -10.72
CA TYR A 150 0.59 8.27 -11.84
C TYR A 150 0.14 6.93 -12.42
N GLU A 151 -0.21 5.98 -11.56
CA GLU A 151 -0.73 4.67 -11.97
C GLU A 151 -2.05 4.81 -12.75
N ILE A 152 -3.04 5.50 -12.18
CA ILE A 152 -4.33 5.70 -12.87
C ILE A 152 -4.19 6.52 -14.15
N ALA A 153 -3.24 7.46 -14.22
CA ALA A 153 -2.93 8.19 -15.45
C ALA A 153 -2.31 7.27 -16.51
N GLY A 154 -1.39 6.38 -16.11
CA GLY A 154 -0.84 5.36 -16.99
C GLY A 154 -1.92 4.45 -17.55
N LEU A 155 -2.81 3.97 -16.68
CA LEU A 155 -3.94 3.12 -17.07
C LEU A 155 -4.84 3.83 -18.10
N TYR A 156 -5.25 5.08 -17.86
CA TYR A 156 -6.03 5.85 -18.86
C TYR A 156 -5.28 6.12 -20.17
N ALA A 157 -3.94 6.17 -20.12
CA ALA A 157 -3.12 6.32 -21.31
C ALA A 157 -2.90 5.02 -22.09
N GLY A 158 -3.38 3.88 -21.58
CA GLY A 158 -3.21 2.57 -22.21
C GLY A 158 -1.78 2.04 -22.13
N ILE A 159 -0.99 2.51 -21.15
CA ILE A 159 0.31 1.93 -20.81
C ILE A 159 0.15 1.01 -19.59
N ASN A 160 1.10 0.13 -19.31
CA ASN A 160 1.07 -0.73 -18.12
C ASN A 160 1.89 -0.13 -16.96
N GLY A 161 1.75 -0.72 -15.76
CA GLY A 161 2.47 -0.27 -14.57
C GLY A 161 3.99 -0.28 -14.72
N LYS A 162 4.58 -1.23 -15.46
CA LYS A 162 6.03 -1.28 -15.71
C LYS A 162 6.52 -0.07 -16.49
N GLU A 163 5.72 0.42 -17.43
CA GLU A 163 6.05 1.63 -18.18
C GLU A 163 5.97 2.87 -17.29
N VAL A 164 5.00 2.94 -16.38
CA VAL A 164 4.92 4.00 -15.36
C VAL A 164 6.15 3.94 -14.44
N SER A 165 6.52 2.76 -13.92
CA SER A 165 7.73 2.58 -13.09
C SER A 165 8.99 3.01 -13.82
N ARG A 166 9.15 2.67 -15.10
CA ARG A 166 10.29 3.13 -15.90
C ARG A 166 10.34 4.66 -16.02
N MET A 167 9.19 5.33 -16.14
CA MET A 167 9.16 6.80 -16.14
C MET A 167 9.60 7.38 -14.79
N PHE A 168 9.27 6.71 -13.68
CA PHE A 168 9.78 7.08 -12.36
C PHE A 168 11.29 6.90 -12.25
N ASP A 169 11.83 5.76 -12.69
CA ASP A 169 13.28 5.49 -12.65
C ASP A 169 14.05 6.51 -13.47
N GLU A 170 13.57 6.81 -14.69
CA GLU A 170 14.13 7.86 -15.53
C GLU A 170 14.09 9.23 -14.84
N GLY A 171 12.97 9.55 -14.19
CA GLY A 171 12.79 10.81 -13.47
C GLY A 171 13.70 10.93 -12.26
N ASN A 172 13.85 9.86 -11.49
CA ASN A 172 14.76 9.79 -10.35
C ASN A 172 16.22 9.94 -10.79
N MET A 173 16.63 9.26 -11.87
CA MET A 173 17.99 9.35 -12.41
C MET A 173 18.31 10.75 -12.92
N LYS A 174 17.35 11.42 -13.56
CA LYS A 174 17.52 12.76 -14.17
C LYS A 174 17.16 13.91 -13.24
N GLN A 175 16.55 13.62 -12.09
CA GLN A 175 15.87 14.60 -11.24
C GLN A 175 14.82 15.41 -12.02
N ASP A 176 14.12 14.76 -12.95
CA ASP A 176 13.12 15.38 -13.84
C ASP A 176 11.89 14.48 -14.04
N TRP A 177 10.79 14.83 -13.36
CA TRP A 177 9.51 14.12 -13.44
C TRP A 177 8.52 14.77 -14.42
N SER A 178 8.96 15.66 -15.32
CA SER A 178 8.10 16.37 -16.27
C SER A 178 7.26 15.43 -17.14
N LYS A 179 7.79 14.26 -17.53
CA LYS A 179 7.05 13.23 -18.26
C LYS A 179 5.83 12.72 -17.49
N LEU A 180 6.04 12.34 -16.23
CA LEU A 180 4.98 11.86 -15.33
C LEU A 180 3.97 12.97 -15.03
N GLN A 181 4.44 14.19 -14.77
CA GLN A 181 3.55 15.34 -14.54
C GLN A 181 2.69 15.65 -15.78
N LYS A 182 3.26 15.57 -16.98
CA LYS A 182 2.53 15.73 -18.24
C LYS A 182 1.49 14.64 -18.42
N LEU A 183 1.86 13.38 -18.18
CA LEU A 183 0.94 12.24 -18.24
C LEU A 183 -0.27 12.46 -17.31
N VAL A 184 -0.04 12.80 -16.05
CA VAL A 184 -1.10 13.10 -15.08
C VAL A 184 -1.95 14.27 -15.54
N LYS A 185 -1.34 15.38 -15.98
CA LYS A 185 -2.07 16.57 -16.45
C LYS A 185 -2.97 16.24 -17.64
N ASP A 186 -2.45 15.57 -18.65
CA ASP A 186 -3.18 15.25 -19.88
C ASP A 186 -4.37 14.33 -19.60
N GLN A 187 -4.18 13.31 -18.76
CA GLN A 187 -5.25 12.36 -18.43
C GLN A 187 -6.24 12.94 -17.43
N ASN A 188 -5.79 13.74 -16.47
CA ASN A 188 -6.69 14.35 -15.50
C ASN A 188 -7.60 15.41 -16.14
N ASN A 189 -7.13 16.09 -17.20
CA ASN A 189 -7.97 16.99 -18.00
C ASN A 189 -9.13 16.26 -18.70
N LYS A 190 -8.97 14.98 -19.05
CA LYS A 190 -10.00 14.17 -19.73
C LYS A 190 -10.91 13.44 -18.76
N HIS A 191 -10.33 12.93 -17.66
CA HIS A 191 -11.00 11.95 -16.81
C HIS A 191 -11.32 12.47 -15.40
N HIS A 192 -10.83 13.65 -15.02
CA HIS A 192 -11.12 14.34 -13.76
C HIS A 192 -11.01 13.40 -12.53
N PHE A 193 -9.88 12.69 -12.42
CA PHE A 193 -9.69 11.66 -11.39
C PHE A 193 -8.98 12.18 -10.14
N TRP A 194 -8.26 13.30 -10.21
CA TRP A 194 -7.51 13.84 -9.09
C TRP A 194 -7.62 15.36 -9.00
N LYS A 195 -7.63 15.87 -7.78
CA LYS A 195 -7.54 17.31 -7.52
C LYS A 195 -6.26 17.52 -6.72
N GLU A 196 -5.32 18.22 -7.33
CA GLU A 196 -4.06 18.56 -6.68
C GLU A 196 -4.35 19.32 -5.36
N PRO A 197 -3.78 18.86 -4.23
CA PRO A 197 -3.89 19.56 -2.96
C PRO A 197 -3.32 20.97 -3.08
N LYS A 198 -4.02 21.94 -2.50
CA LYS A 198 -3.45 23.26 -2.24
C LYS A 198 -2.87 23.24 -0.83
N TYR A 199 -1.61 23.61 -0.72
CA TYR A 199 -0.99 23.88 0.56
C TYR A 199 -1.09 25.38 0.78
N ASP A 200 -1.76 25.77 1.86
CA ASP A 200 -1.81 27.16 2.33
C ASP A 200 -0.53 27.52 3.08
#